data_AF-A0A965DWL0-F1
#
_entry.id   AF-A0A965DWL0-F1
#
_cell.length_a   1.000
_cell.length_b   1.000
_cell.length_c   1.000
_cell.angle_alpha   90.00
_cell.angle_beta   90.00
_cell.angle_gamma   90.00
#
_symmetry.space_group_name_H-M   'P 1'
#
loop_
_entity.id
_entity.type
_entity.pdbx_description
1 polymer ?
#
loop_
_entity_poly.entity_id
_entity_poly.type
_entity_poly.pdbx_seq_one_letter_code
_entity_poly.pdbx_strand_id
1 'polypeptide(L)'
;MNPFEKPEVSKFVLITDPFEKTPIDEKMFDLCIRTSSANSAREDIASAVFNICMQIPNTSPIVLVGHERSGTLLPGIGSGLRASYRKLVGYVFIDGNLPTPNPVAPPNAQLLEHYFDSVPLTEDWPNAPVVYIQTKDDSNIWVDQVKVRGWKLVKDEVSKAVLEVREIFSV
;
A
#
# COMPACT_ATOMS: atom_id res chain seq x y z
N MET A 1 7.31 -21.27 20.94
CA MET A 1 7.57 -20.19 19.96
C MET A 1 8.69 -19.34 20.55
N ASN A 2 9.86 -19.28 19.90
CA ASN A 2 11.04 -18.64 20.46
C ASN A 2 11.02 -17.13 20.15
N PRO A 3 10.86 -16.24 21.14
CA PRO A 3 10.82 -14.79 20.90
C PRO A 3 12.18 -14.19 20.48
N PHE A 4 13.24 -15.00 20.43
CA PHE A 4 14.60 -14.60 20.07
C PHE A 4 15.01 -15.04 18.66
N GLU A 5 14.10 -15.61 17.88
CA GLU A 5 14.35 -15.96 16.48
C GLU A 5 14.53 -14.66 15.67
N LYS A 6 15.55 -14.62 14.81
CA LYS A 6 15.92 -13.41 14.05
C LYS A 6 14.68 -12.93 13.26
N PRO A 7 14.36 -11.62 13.24
CA PRO A 7 13.30 -11.11 12.38
C PRO A 7 13.54 -11.62 10.96
N GLU A 8 12.55 -12.30 10.39
CA GLU A 8 12.64 -12.71 9.00
C GLU A 8 12.70 -11.46 8.10
N VAL A 9 13.31 -11.63 6.93
CA VAL A 9 13.41 -10.56 5.92
C VAL A 9 12.01 -10.01 5.64
N SER A 10 11.90 -8.68 5.61
CA SER A 10 10.65 -7.97 5.33
C SER A 10 9.98 -8.47 4.06
N LYS A 11 8.70 -8.78 4.14
CA LYS A 11 7.86 -9.27 3.05
C LYS A 11 7.12 -8.11 2.39
N PHE A 12 7.37 -7.93 1.11
CA PHE A 12 6.73 -6.87 0.32
C PHE A 12 5.45 -7.43 -0.29
N VAL A 13 4.32 -6.87 0.11
CA VAL A 13 2.99 -7.27 -0.38
C VAL A 13 2.47 -6.21 -1.33
N LEU A 14 2.35 -6.55 -2.61
CA LEU A 14 1.76 -5.70 -3.63
C LEU A 14 0.23 -5.79 -3.59
N ILE A 15 -0.42 -4.64 -3.49
CA ILE A 15 -1.86 -4.43 -3.70
C ILE A 15 -2.00 -3.65 -5.01
N THR A 16 -2.67 -4.25 -5.99
CA THR A 16 -2.85 -3.66 -7.33
C THR A 16 -4.23 -3.96 -7.87
N ASP A 17 -4.76 -3.08 -8.72
CA ASP A 17 -6.00 -3.34 -9.45
C ASP A 17 -5.74 -4.15 -10.73
N PRO A 18 -6.61 -5.10 -11.11
CA PRO A 18 -6.46 -5.88 -12.33
C PRO A 18 -6.60 -5.05 -13.61
N PHE A 19 -7.17 -3.84 -13.51
CA PHE A 19 -7.38 -2.93 -14.64
C PHE A 19 -6.38 -1.77 -14.68
N GLU A 20 -5.29 -1.83 -13.90
CA GLU A 20 -4.26 -0.79 -13.97
C GLU A 20 -3.64 -0.71 -15.37
N LYS A 21 -3.43 0.52 -15.83
CA LYS A 21 -2.98 0.80 -17.21
C LYS A 21 -1.54 0.33 -17.45
N THR A 22 -0.74 0.23 -16.39
CA THR A 22 0.67 -0.13 -16.46
C THR A 22 0.96 -1.24 -15.46
N PRO A 23 0.75 -2.51 -15.83
CA PRO A 23 1.00 -3.62 -14.91
C PRO A 23 2.48 -3.67 -14.51
N ILE A 24 2.71 -3.88 -13.22
CA ILE A 24 4.05 -4.05 -12.65
C ILE A 24 4.42 -5.55 -12.68
N ASP A 25 5.70 -5.88 -12.85
CA ASP A 25 6.16 -7.26 -12.69
C ASP A 25 6.02 -7.74 -11.23
N GLU A 26 5.01 -8.58 -11.01
CA GLU A 26 4.62 -9.09 -9.71
C GLU A 26 5.70 -9.98 -9.06
N LYS A 27 6.63 -10.51 -9.86
CA LYS A 27 7.74 -11.35 -9.35
C LYS A 27 8.72 -10.58 -8.47
N MET A 28 8.65 -9.24 -8.47
CA MET A 28 9.45 -8.38 -7.58
C MET A 28 8.94 -8.40 -6.12
N PHE A 29 7.74 -8.91 -5.88
CA PHE A 29 7.06 -8.89 -4.58
C PHE A 29 6.89 -10.31 -4.02
N ASP A 30 6.84 -10.40 -2.70
CA ASP A 30 6.70 -11.68 -1.99
C ASP A 30 5.26 -12.22 -2.07
N LEU A 31 4.28 -11.32 -2.19
CA LEU A 31 2.87 -11.63 -2.37
C LEU A 31 2.21 -10.54 -3.20
N CYS A 32 1.38 -10.93 -4.17
CA CYS A 32 0.55 -10.02 -4.96
C CYS A 32 -0.92 -10.30 -4.66
N ILE A 33 -1.66 -9.25 -4.30
CA ILE A 33 -3.10 -9.28 -4.06
C ILE A 33 -3.73 -8.33 -5.06
N ARG A 34 -4.60 -8.89 -5.90
CA ARG A 34 -5.39 -8.11 -6.84
C ARG A 34 -6.70 -7.70 -6.19
N THR A 35 -6.98 -6.40 -6.20
CA THR A 35 -8.28 -5.87 -5.78
C THR A 35 -9.35 -6.31 -6.78
N SER A 36 -10.59 -6.44 -6.32
CA SER A 36 -11.72 -6.67 -7.21
C SER A 36 -12.44 -5.34 -7.37
N SER A 37 -12.33 -4.74 -8.56
CA SER A 37 -13.09 -3.52 -8.91
C SER A 37 -14.62 -3.73 -8.89
N ALA A 38 -15.09 -4.98 -8.71
CA ALA A 38 -16.49 -5.34 -8.53
C ALA A 38 -16.96 -5.41 -7.06
N ASN A 39 -16.05 -5.42 -6.10
CA ASN A 39 -16.39 -5.46 -4.66
C ASN A 39 -16.50 -4.03 -4.09
N SER A 40 -16.72 -3.88 -2.80
CA SER A 40 -16.48 -2.61 -2.11
C SER A 40 -15.04 -2.54 -1.57
N ALA A 41 -14.48 -1.33 -1.37
CA ALA A 41 -13.17 -1.19 -0.74
C ALA A 41 -13.06 -1.88 0.63
N ARG A 42 -14.16 -1.97 1.39
CA ARG A 42 -14.19 -2.69 2.67
C ARG A 42 -13.96 -4.18 2.50
N GLU A 43 -14.59 -4.79 1.50
CA GLU A 43 -14.41 -6.21 1.18
C GLU A 43 -13.00 -6.49 0.67
N ASP A 44 -12.46 -5.59 -0.15
CA ASP A 44 -11.09 -5.72 -0.65
C ASP A 44 -10.04 -5.56 0.45
N ILE A 45 -10.26 -4.63 1.40
CA ILE A 45 -9.42 -4.53 2.60
C ILE A 45 -9.51 -5.82 3.41
N ALA A 46 -10.71 -6.31 3.70
CA ALA A 46 -10.90 -7.53 4.49
C ALA A 46 -10.27 -8.75 3.82
N SER A 47 -10.46 -8.89 2.51
CA SER A 47 -9.88 -9.95 1.69
C SER A 47 -8.36 -9.85 1.66
N ALA A 48 -7.79 -8.65 1.47
CA ALA A 48 -6.35 -8.46 1.47
C ALA A 48 -5.74 -8.82 2.84
N VAL A 49 -6.32 -8.33 3.94
CA VAL A 49 -5.87 -8.67 5.30
C VAL A 49 -5.91 -10.17 5.53
N PHE A 50 -7.02 -10.83 5.16
CA PHE A 50 -7.16 -12.28 5.28
C PHE A 50 -6.08 -13.03 4.50
N ASN A 51 -5.88 -12.67 3.23
CA ASN A 51 -4.89 -13.32 2.35
C ASN A 51 -3.46 -13.15 2.88
N ILE A 52 -3.09 -11.94 3.33
CA ILE A 52 -1.79 -11.70 3.96
C ILE A 52 -1.64 -12.55 5.21
N CYS A 53 -2.69 -12.60 6.05
CA CYS A 53 -2.65 -13.35 7.30
C CYS A 53 -2.43 -14.85 7.07
N MET A 54 -2.98 -15.39 5.99
CA MET A 54 -2.89 -16.80 5.63
C MET A 54 -1.57 -17.18 4.94
N GLN A 55 -0.93 -16.27 4.21
CA GLN A 55 0.20 -16.58 3.34
C GLN A 55 1.55 -16.10 3.88
N ILE A 56 1.56 -15.03 4.67
CA ILE A 56 2.79 -14.50 5.26
C ILE A 56 2.92 -15.01 6.69
N PRO A 57 4.09 -15.53 7.12
CA PRO A 57 4.32 -15.89 8.52
C PRO A 57 4.11 -14.70 9.46
N ASN A 58 3.62 -14.96 10.67
CA ASN A 58 3.34 -13.88 11.64
C ASN A 58 4.62 -13.18 12.15
N THR A 59 5.77 -13.83 12.03
CA THR A 59 7.08 -13.32 12.44
C THR A 59 7.72 -12.41 11.41
N SER A 60 7.31 -12.47 10.13
CA SER A 60 7.89 -11.64 9.07
C SER A 60 7.33 -10.21 9.14
N PRO A 61 8.17 -9.17 9.20
CA PRO A 61 7.74 -7.79 8.99
C PRO A 61 7.10 -7.63 7.61
N ILE A 62 6.06 -6.80 7.51
CA ILE A 62 5.33 -6.56 6.27
C ILE A 62 5.58 -5.13 5.80
N VAL A 63 5.87 -4.98 4.50
CA VAL A 63 5.82 -3.72 3.78
C VAL A 63 4.64 -3.78 2.82
N LEU A 64 3.67 -2.88 3.01
CA LEU A 64 2.51 -2.77 2.12
C LEU A 64 2.86 -1.88 0.93
N VAL A 65 2.70 -2.41 -0.28
CA VAL A 65 2.98 -1.71 -1.53
C VAL A 65 1.66 -1.50 -2.27
N GLY A 66 1.26 -0.25 -2.47
CA GLY A 66 0.06 0.12 -3.22
C GLY A 66 0.45 0.71 -4.56
N HIS A 67 -0.06 0.12 -5.63
CA HIS A 67 0.12 0.62 -6.98
C HIS A 67 -1.11 1.42 -7.42
N GLU A 68 -0.89 2.58 -8.04
CA GLU A 68 -1.94 3.45 -8.60
C GLU A 68 -3.17 3.59 -7.66
N ARG A 69 -4.35 3.15 -8.06
CA ARG A 69 -5.59 3.41 -7.30
C ARG A 69 -5.63 2.63 -5.98
N SER A 70 -5.01 1.45 -5.95
CA SER A 70 -4.95 0.59 -4.77
C SER A 70 -4.17 1.21 -3.61
N GLY A 71 -3.36 2.25 -3.84
CA GLY A 71 -2.67 3.02 -2.79
C GLY A 71 -3.62 3.53 -1.69
N THR A 72 -4.83 3.90 -2.05
CA THR A 72 -5.84 4.41 -1.12
C THR A 72 -6.35 3.37 -0.12
N LEU A 73 -6.18 2.06 -0.40
CA LEU A 73 -6.59 0.97 0.51
C LEU A 73 -5.56 0.68 1.59
N LEU A 74 -4.30 1.07 1.39
CA LEU A 74 -3.21 0.73 2.30
C LEU A 74 -3.46 1.12 3.76
N PRO A 75 -4.07 2.28 4.09
CA PRO A 75 -4.41 2.62 5.47
C PRO A 75 -5.36 1.61 6.12
N GLY A 76 -6.41 1.20 5.39
CA GLY A 76 -7.38 0.22 5.86
C GLY A 76 -6.77 -1.16 6.04
N ILE A 77 -5.94 -1.59 5.10
CA ILE A 77 -5.21 -2.87 5.18
C ILE A 77 -4.23 -2.83 6.36
N GLY A 78 -3.46 -1.75 6.51
CA GLY A 78 -2.51 -1.57 7.61
C GLY A 78 -3.19 -1.60 8.98
N SER A 79 -4.35 -0.96 9.11
CA SER A 79 -5.17 -1.04 10.32
C SER A 79 -5.64 -2.47 10.62
N GLY A 80 -6.16 -3.19 9.62
CA GLY A 80 -6.58 -4.59 9.78
C GLY A 80 -5.44 -5.54 10.13
N LEU A 81 -4.25 -5.33 9.55
CA LEU A 81 -3.03 -6.07 9.90
C LEU A 81 -2.61 -5.80 11.35
N ARG A 82 -2.64 -4.54 11.79
CA ARG A 82 -2.35 -4.18 13.18
C ARG A 82 -3.34 -4.83 14.15
N ALA A 83 -4.63 -4.79 13.85
CA ALA A 83 -5.67 -5.46 14.63
C ALA A 83 -5.46 -6.99 14.69
N SER A 84 -4.79 -7.55 13.68
CA SER A 84 -4.40 -8.96 13.60
C SER A 84 -3.00 -9.25 14.19
N TYR A 85 -2.43 -8.30 14.95
CA TYR A 85 -1.10 -8.38 15.56
C TYR A 85 0.06 -8.62 14.58
N ARG A 86 -0.10 -8.18 13.33
CA ARG A 86 0.92 -8.31 12.29
C ARG A 86 1.90 -7.14 12.38
N LYS A 87 3.19 -7.44 12.19
CA LYS A 87 4.27 -6.43 12.24
C LYS A 87 4.36 -5.66 10.91
N LEU A 88 3.62 -4.56 10.79
CA LEU A 88 3.74 -3.62 9.67
C LEU A 88 4.92 -2.67 9.90
N VAL A 89 5.87 -2.61 8.95
CA VAL A 89 7.09 -1.78 9.07
C VAL A 89 7.16 -0.66 8.04
N GLY A 90 6.27 -0.62 7.06
CA GLY A 90 6.23 0.49 6.11
C GLY A 90 5.13 0.41 5.09
N TYR A 91 4.89 1.55 4.45
CA TYR A 91 4.02 1.72 3.29
C TYR A 91 4.84 2.22 2.12
N VAL A 92 4.57 1.68 0.92
CA VAL A 92 5.17 2.10 -0.34
C VAL A 92 4.05 2.40 -1.33
N PHE A 93 4.08 3.58 -1.92
CA PHE A 93 3.18 3.96 -2.99
C PHE A 93 3.96 3.99 -4.30
N ILE A 94 3.59 3.18 -5.29
CA ILE A 94 4.17 3.23 -6.64
C ILE A 94 3.16 3.94 -7.53
N ASP A 95 3.48 5.18 -7.90
CA ASP A 95 2.57 6.07 -8.64
C ASP A 95 1.16 6.13 -8.02
N GLY A 96 1.09 5.87 -6.71
CA GLY A 96 -0.14 5.55 -6.02
C GLY A 96 -0.94 6.79 -5.67
N ASN A 97 -2.26 6.66 -5.68
CA ASN A 97 -3.15 7.68 -5.13
C ASN A 97 -2.95 7.76 -3.61
N LEU A 98 -2.69 8.96 -3.11
CA LEU A 98 -2.51 9.17 -1.69
C LEU A 98 -3.88 9.27 -1.01
N PRO A 99 -4.07 8.64 0.15
CA PRO A 99 -5.33 8.74 0.86
C PRO A 99 -5.55 10.19 1.32
N THR A 100 -6.76 10.69 1.11
CA THR A 100 -7.17 12.04 1.48
C THR A 100 -8.05 12.00 2.73
N PRO A 101 -7.81 12.87 3.73
CA PRO A 101 -8.76 13.06 4.82
C PRO A 101 -10.07 13.61 4.27
N ASN A 102 -11.18 12.90 4.47
CA ASN A 102 -12.51 13.25 3.95
C ASN A 102 -12.56 13.45 2.43
N PRO A 103 -12.68 12.37 1.65
CA PRO A 103 -13.05 12.49 0.25
C PRO A 103 -14.49 13.03 0.19
N VAL A 104 -14.64 14.33 -0.05
CA VAL A 104 -15.93 14.91 -0.43
C VAL A 104 -16.10 14.56 -1.90
N ALA A 105 -16.86 13.51 -2.20
CA ALA A 105 -17.19 13.19 -3.58
C ALA A 105 -17.87 14.40 -4.22
N PRO A 106 -17.38 14.93 -5.36
CA PRO A 106 -18.13 15.94 -6.08
C PRO A 106 -19.49 15.37 -6.49
N PRO A 107 -20.58 16.16 -6.54
CA PRO A 107 -21.95 15.67 -6.70
C PRO A 107 -22.22 14.80 -7.94
N ASN A 108 -21.27 14.76 -8.90
CA ASN A 108 -21.38 14.07 -10.19
C ASN A 108 -20.30 13.00 -10.40
N ALA A 109 -19.57 12.61 -9.35
CA ALA A 109 -18.60 11.52 -9.37
C ALA A 109 -19.31 10.21 -9.74
N GLN A 110 -19.02 9.66 -10.91
CA GLN A 110 -19.64 8.43 -11.38
C GLN A 110 -19.20 7.25 -10.50
N LEU A 111 -20.14 6.35 -10.19
CA LEU A 111 -20.11 5.17 -9.31
C LEU A 111 -18.77 4.42 -9.05
N LEU A 112 -17.76 4.53 -9.92
CA LEU A 112 -16.41 3.98 -9.71
C LEU A 112 -15.52 4.84 -8.78
N GLU A 113 -15.81 6.14 -8.65
CA GLU A 113 -15.05 7.07 -7.80
C GLU A 113 -15.35 6.85 -6.31
N HIS A 114 -16.55 6.38 -5.97
CA HIS A 114 -16.96 6.07 -4.59
C HIS A 114 -16.33 4.81 -3.99
N TYR A 115 -15.63 4.01 -4.80
CA TYR A 115 -15.03 2.76 -4.36
C TYR A 115 -14.05 2.98 -3.20
N PHE A 116 -13.12 3.92 -3.38
CA PHE A 116 -12.05 4.21 -2.43
C PHE A 116 -12.40 5.31 -1.42
N ASP A 117 -13.45 6.08 -1.68
CA ASP A 117 -13.88 7.21 -0.85
C ASP A 117 -14.60 6.79 0.45
N SER A 118 -14.93 5.51 0.59
CA SER A 118 -15.79 5.00 1.66
C SER A 118 -15.04 4.53 2.92
N VAL A 119 -13.70 4.55 2.91
CA VAL A 119 -12.89 4.02 4.01
C VAL A 119 -12.30 5.20 4.79
N PRO A 120 -12.82 5.51 5.99
CA PRO A 120 -12.26 6.59 6.79
C PRO A 120 -10.81 6.27 7.13
N LEU A 121 -9.93 7.25 6.93
CA LEU A 121 -8.57 7.19 7.45
C LEU A 121 -8.65 7.06 8.97
N THR A 122 -7.90 6.12 9.54
CA THR A 122 -7.78 6.04 10.99
C THR A 122 -6.98 7.23 11.50
N GLU A 123 -7.32 7.75 12.67
CA GLU A 123 -6.68 8.96 13.24
C GLU A 123 -5.17 8.80 13.46
N ASP A 124 -4.68 7.55 13.57
CA ASP A 124 -3.28 7.21 13.80
C ASP A 124 -2.47 6.99 12.51
N TRP A 125 -3.07 7.22 11.33
CA TRP A 125 -2.38 7.01 10.05
C TRP A 125 -1.56 8.24 9.62
N PRO A 126 -0.31 8.07 9.11
CA PRO A 126 0.42 6.82 8.97
C PRO A 126 1.08 6.37 10.28
N ASN A 127 0.94 5.08 10.60
CA ASN A 127 1.51 4.45 11.78
C ASN A 127 2.85 3.72 11.52
N ALA A 128 3.41 3.88 10.32
CA ALA A 128 4.71 3.35 9.89
C ALA A 128 5.32 4.29 8.82
N PRO A 129 6.65 4.25 8.57
CA PRO A 129 7.29 5.05 7.53
C PRO A 129 6.64 4.86 6.16
N VAL A 130 6.57 5.95 5.38
CA VAL A 130 5.97 5.97 4.05
C VAL A 130 7.03 6.36 3.02
N VAL A 131 7.12 5.56 1.95
CA VAL A 131 7.93 5.85 0.76
C VAL A 131 7.01 6.02 -0.44
N TYR A 132 7.27 7.02 -1.26
CA TYR A 132 6.64 7.23 -2.55
C TYR A 132 7.64 6.99 -3.67
N ILE A 133 7.32 6.10 -4.58
CA ILE A 133 8.06 5.84 -5.81
C ILE A 133 7.29 6.53 -6.94
N GLN A 134 7.89 7.54 -7.55
CA GLN A 134 7.41 8.16 -8.77
C GLN A 134 8.14 7.55 -9.96
N THR A 135 7.40 6.90 -10.86
CA THR A 135 7.96 6.38 -12.13
C THR A 135 7.39 7.10 -13.34
N LYS A 136 6.26 7.81 -13.18
CA LYS A 136 5.59 8.57 -14.24
C LYS A 136 5.55 10.06 -13.94
N ASP A 137 5.60 10.87 -14.99
CA ASP A 137 5.46 12.33 -14.88
C ASP A 137 4.04 12.73 -14.46
N ASP A 138 3.02 11.98 -14.87
CA ASP A 138 1.61 12.25 -14.50
C ASP A 138 1.35 12.11 -12.99
N SER A 139 2.19 11.34 -12.27
CA SER A 139 2.14 11.19 -10.82
C SER A 139 2.62 12.43 -10.06
N ASN A 140 3.08 13.49 -10.77
CA ASN A 140 3.51 14.75 -10.15
C ASN A 140 2.43 15.39 -9.26
N ILE A 141 1.15 15.13 -9.53
CA ILE A 141 0.02 15.62 -8.71
C ILE A 141 0.17 15.23 -7.23
N TRP A 142 0.83 14.09 -6.94
CA TRP A 142 1.03 13.59 -5.59
C TRP A 142 2.37 14.00 -4.99
N VAL A 143 3.35 14.38 -5.81
CA VAL A 143 4.71 14.68 -5.37
C VAL A 143 4.76 15.84 -4.37
N ASP A 144 3.97 16.89 -4.59
CA ASP A 144 3.96 18.02 -3.65
C ASP A 144 3.31 17.64 -2.31
N GLN A 145 2.30 16.76 -2.34
CA GLN A 145 1.70 16.19 -1.15
C GLN A 145 2.68 15.27 -0.38
N VAL A 146 3.52 14.50 -1.08
CA VAL A 146 4.60 13.69 -0.47
C VAL A 146 5.60 14.59 0.25
N LYS A 147 6.03 15.68 -0.40
CA LYS A 147 6.98 16.65 0.20
C LYS A 147 6.40 17.33 1.45
N VAL A 148 5.15 17.80 1.39
CA VAL A 148 4.48 18.44 2.53
C VAL A 148 4.38 17.48 3.72
N ARG A 149 4.12 16.19 3.46
CA ARG A 149 4.06 15.16 4.50
C ARG A 149 5.44 14.69 4.99
N GLY A 150 6.53 15.18 4.39
CA GLY A 150 7.90 14.78 4.74
C GLY A 150 8.22 13.32 4.42
N TRP A 151 7.48 12.70 3.50
CA TRP A 151 7.71 11.31 3.11
C TRP A 151 8.89 11.17 2.17
N LYS A 152 9.57 10.02 2.21
CA LYS A 152 10.69 9.72 1.31
C LYS A 152 10.16 9.60 -0.12
N LEU A 153 10.74 10.36 -1.04
CA LEU A 153 10.46 10.30 -2.46
C LEU A 153 11.62 9.63 -3.20
N VAL A 154 11.33 8.63 -4.01
CA VAL A 154 12.25 7.96 -4.93
C VAL A 154 11.74 8.20 -6.35
N LYS A 155 12.62 8.67 -7.24
CA LYS A 155 12.30 8.93 -8.65
C LYS A 155 13.20 8.05 -9.51
N ASP A 156 12.70 6.89 -9.90
CA ASP A 156 13.44 5.93 -10.71
C ASP A 156 12.48 4.94 -11.38
N GLU A 157 12.99 4.08 -12.26
CA GLU A 157 12.27 2.93 -12.77
C GLU A 157 11.86 1.99 -11.63
N VAL A 158 10.68 1.37 -11.74
CA VAL A 158 10.06 0.55 -10.68
C VAL A 158 11.05 -0.46 -10.10
N SER A 159 11.78 -1.21 -10.94
CA SER A 159 12.68 -2.25 -10.47
C SER A 159 13.84 -1.72 -9.63
N LYS A 160 14.45 -0.58 -10.03
CA LYS A 160 15.54 0.03 -9.26
C LYS A 160 15.01 0.66 -7.97
N ALA A 161 13.88 1.34 -8.05
CA ALA A 161 13.25 1.95 -6.90
C ALA A 161 12.83 0.91 -5.85
N VAL A 162 12.23 -0.21 -6.26
CA VAL A 162 11.85 -1.30 -5.34
C VAL A 162 13.08 -1.92 -4.67
N LEU A 163 14.20 -2.07 -5.39
CA LEU A 163 15.46 -2.54 -4.79
C LEU A 163 16.00 -1.55 -3.75
N GLU A 164 16.03 -0.25 -4.06
CA GLU A 164 16.41 0.79 -3.08
C GLU A 164 15.52 0.73 -1.83
N VAL A 165 14.21 0.61 -2.03
CA VAL A 165 13.24 0.58 -0.92
C VAL A 165 13.34 -0.70 -0.09
N ARG A 166 13.71 -1.84 -0.69
CA ARG A 166 14.02 -3.08 0.05
C ARG A 166 15.19 -2.89 1.01
N GLU A 167 16.21 -2.12 0.63
CA GLU A 167 17.32 -1.79 1.54
C GLU A 167 16.85 -0.91 2.71
N ILE A 168 15.96 0.06 2.45
CA ILE A 168 15.40 0.95 3.49
C ILE A 168 14.64 0.15 4.57
N PHE A 169 13.91 -0.88 4.15
CA PHE A 169 13.10 -1.73 5.03
C PHE A 169 13.76 -3.07 5.39
N SER A 170 15.06 -3.22 5.15
CA SER A 170 15.82 -4.37 5.63
C SER A 170 15.95 -4.29 7.16
N VAL A 171 15.54 -5.36 7.84
CA VAL A 171 15.61 -5.51 9.31
C VAL A 171 16.55 -6.66 9.65
#